data_AF-A0A2D2DEI7-F1
#
_entry.id   AF-A0A2D2DEI7-F1
#
_cell.length_a   1.000
_cell.length_b   1.000
_cell.length_c   1.000
_cell.angle_alpha   90.00
_cell.angle_beta   90.00
_cell.angle_gamma   90.00
#
_symmetry.space_group_name_H-M   'P 1'
#
loop_
_entity.id
_entity.type
_entity.pdbx_description
1 polymer ?
#
loop_
_entity_poly.entity_id
_entity_poly.type
_entity_poly.pdbx_seq_one_letter_code
_entity_poly.pdbx_strand_id
1 'polypeptide(L)' 'MKSKQYAVVRLKGFNVQMPELADECHLRQPRVGDVATIVEIYLEPAGYELECSDGGGITQWLMAFGLGDVELELVQ' A
#
# COMPACT_ATOMS: atom_id res chain seq x y z
N MET A 1 -9.46 -16.27 9.26
CA MET A 1 -9.97 -15.23 8.33
C MET A 1 -9.07 -15.26 7.11
N LYS A 2 -9.58 -15.48 5.89
CA LYS A 2 -8.74 -15.40 4.67
C LYS A 2 -8.68 -13.93 4.26
N SER A 3 -7.51 -13.31 4.33
CA SER A 3 -7.30 -12.00 3.71
C SER A 3 -7.43 -12.15 2.19
N LYS A 4 -8.18 -11.24 1.56
CA LYS A 4 -8.39 -11.25 0.12
C LYS A 4 -7.32 -10.37 -0.50
N GLN A 5 -6.53 -10.93 -1.42
CA GLN A 5 -5.54 -10.18 -2.18
C GLN A 5 -6.11 -9.94 -3.58
N TYR A 6 -6.19 -8.67 -3.98
CA TYR A 6 -6.79 -8.28 -5.25
C TYR A 6 -5.76 -8.25 -6.38
N ALA A 7 -4.62 -7.59 -6.15
CA ALA A 7 -3.53 -7.49 -7.11
C ALA A 7 -2.22 -7.13 -6.40
N VAL A 8 -1.09 -7.42 -7.04
CA VAL A 8 0.24 -6.99 -6.60
C VAL A 8 0.68 -5.83 -7.49
N VAL A 9 1.12 -4.74 -6.89
CA VAL A 9 1.47 -3.49 -7.56
C VAL A 9 2.81 -2.96 -7.09
N ARG A 10 3.51 -2.24 -7.96
CA ARG A 10 4.71 -1.46 -7.65
C ARG A 10 4.34 0.01 -7.51
N LEU A 11 4.84 0.66 -6.47
CA LEU A 11 4.67 2.10 -6.24
C LEU A 11 5.62 2.89 -7.15
N LYS A 12 5.07 3.77 -7.99
CA LYS A 12 5.84 4.55 -8.99
C LYS A 12 6.02 6.01 -8.61
N GLY A 13 5.09 6.55 -7.84
CA GLY A 13 5.05 7.97 -7.47
C GLY A 13 3.99 8.23 -6.42
N PHE A 14 4.08 9.38 -5.78
CA PHE A 14 3.14 9.85 -4.78
C PHE A 14 2.79 11.30 -5.07
N ASN A 15 1.49 11.60 -5.09
CA ASN A 15 0.96 12.96 -5.23
C ASN A 15 0.33 13.47 -3.92
N VAL A 16 0.53 12.72 -2.83
CA VAL A 16 0.11 13.07 -1.48
C VAL A 16 1.33 13.22 -0.59
N GLN A 17 1.25 14.13 0.37
CA GLN A 17 2.22 14.19 1.44
C GLN A 17 1.88 13.10 2.45
N MET A 18 2.75 12.08 2.55
CA MET A 18 2.53 11.01 3.52
C MET A 18 2.76 11.52 4.94
N PRO A 19 1.86 11.22 5.89
CA PRO A 19 2.11 11.51 7.30
C PRO A 19 3.36 10.75 7.75
N GLU A 20 4.13 11.33 8.68
CA GLU A 20 5.18 10.61 9.41
C GLU A 20 4.53 9.51 10.27
N LEU A 21 4.27 8.36 9.65
CA LEU A 21 3.79 7.16 10.30
C LEU A 21 5.00 6.30 10.66
N ALA A 22 5.48 6.50 11.89
CA ALA A 22 6.27 5.52 12.60
C ALA A 22 5.50 5.21 13.89
N ASP A 23 4.70 4.15 13.87
CA ASP A 23 4.03 3.60 15.04
C ASP A 23 4.31 2.10 15.13
N GLU A 24 3.74 1.44 16.14
CA GLU A 24 3.97 0.01 16.39
C GLU A 24 3.56 -0.90 15.22
N CYS A 25 2.76 -0.40 14.28
CA CYS A 25 2.23 -1.13 13.12
C CYS A 25 2.94 -0.78 11.80
N HIS A 26 3.85 0.21 11.80
CA HIS A 26 4.54 0.69 10.60
C HIS A 26 6.05 0.77 10.84
N LEU A 27 6.79 -0.20 10.28
CA LEU A 27 8.25 -0.23 10.36
C LEU A 27 8.92 0.91 9.57
N ARG A 28 8.25 1.40 8.50
CA ARG A 28 8.65 2.57 7.72
C ARG A 28 7.52 3.08 6.82
N GLN A 29 7.67 4.31 6.31
CA GLN A 29 6.82 4.82 5.24
C GLN A 29 7.00 4.04 3.91
N PRO A 30 5.94 3.98 3.07
CA PRO A 30 6.02 3.57 1.67
C PRO A 30 7.03 4.38 0.87
N ARG A 31 7.68 3.76 -0.12
CA ARG A 31 8.68 4.39 -0.99
C ARG A 31 8.48 3.97 -2.44
N VAL A 32 8.92 4.81 -3.37
CA VAL A 32 8.92 4.48 -4.80
C VAL A 32 9.79 3.24 -5.01
N GLY A 33 9.28 2.28 -5.77
CA GLY A 33 9.92 0.99 -6.03
C GLY A 33 9.45 -0.15 -5.12
N ASP A 34 8.79 0.16 -4.01
CA ASP A 34 8.16 -0.87 -3.16
C ASP A 34 7.13 -1.66 -3.96
N VAL A 35 6.97 -2.93 -3.59
CA VAL A 35 5.92 -3.82 -4.10
C VAL A 35 4.93 -4.06 -2.96
N ALA A 36 3.65 -3.82 -3.23
CA ALA A 36 2.56 -3.94 -2.28
C ALA A 36 1.42 -4.76 -2.87
N THR A 37 0.58 -5.30 -2.01
CA THR A 37 -0.65 -6.01 -2.37
C THR A 37 -1.84 -5.10 -2.09
N ILE A 38 -2.77 -5.00 -3.03
CA ILE A 38 -4.08 -4.40 -2.78
C ILE A 38 -4.88 -5.40 -1.92
N VAL A 39 -5.20 -5.01 -0.70
CA VAL A 39 -5.93 -5.84 0.28
C VAL A 39 -7.38 -5.38 0.48
N GLU A 40 -7.69 -4.14 0.12
CA GLU A 40 -9.06 -3.61 0.10
C GLU A 40 -9.24 -2.61 -1.05
N ILE A 41 -10.46 -2.52 -1.59
CA ILE A 41 -10.85 -1.53 -2.60
C ILE A 41 -12.01 -0.71 -2.03
N TYR A 42 -11.76 0.58 -1.81
CA TYR A 42 -12.77 1.52 -1.36
C TYR A 42 -13.53 2.12 -2.54
N LEU A 43 -14.85 2.18 -2.44
CA LEU A 43 -15.71 2.81 -3.45
C LEU A 43 -16.04 4.26 -3.12
N GLU A 44 -16.19 4.60 -1.83
CA GLU A 44 -16.56 5.94 -1.36
C GLU A 44 -15.86 6.29 -0.01
N PRO A 45 -14.84 7.17 0.00
CA PRO A 45 -14.14 7.70 -1.17
C PRO A 45 -13.38 6.60 -1.93
N ALA A 46 -13.22 6.75 -3.24
CA ALA A 46 -12.56 5.74 -4.07
C ALA A 46 -11.05 5.65 -3.77
N GLY A 47 -10.55 4.44 -3.56
CA GLY A 47 -9.15 4.22 -3.19
C GLY A 47 -8.78 2.76 -2.99
N TYR A 48 -7.54 2.55 -2.55
CA TYR A 48 -6.97 1.23 -2.31
C TYR A 48 -6.33 1.19 -0.93
N GLU A 49 -6.51 0.08 -0.22
CA GLU A 49 -5.63 -0.25 0.90
C GLU A 49 -4.50 -1.14 0.41
N LEU A 50 -3.27 -0.70 0.66
CA LEU A 50 -2.05 -1.34 0.21
C LEU A 50 -1.28 -1.88 1.41
N GLU A 51 -0.86 -3.14 1.32
CA GLU A 51 0.01 -3.80 2.28
C GLU A 51 1.36 -4.14 1.64
N CYS A 52 2.46 -3.76 2.29
CA CYS A 52 3.79 -4.25 1.92
C CYS A 52 4.35 -5.09 3.06
N SER A 53 4.76 -6.32 2.74
CA SER A 53 5.39 -7.24 3.69
C SER A 53 6.74 -7.68 3.17
N ASP A 54 7.68 -7.95 4.06
CA ASP A 54 8.97 -8.52 3.67
C ASP A 54 8.88 -10.02 3.35
N GLY A 55 10.00 -10.61 2.95
CA GLY A 55 10.07 -12.04 2.62
C GLY A 55 9.78 -12.99 3.80
N GLY A 56 9.75 -12.48 5.04
CA GLY A 56 9.32 -13.22 6.22
C GLY A 56 7.82 -13.12 6.50
N GLY A 57 7.08 -12.37 5.68
CA GLY A 57 5.65 -12.11 5.88
C GLY A 57 5.37 -11.06 6.96
N ILE A 58 6.37 -10.31 7.41
CA ILE A 58 6.17 -9.21 8.36
C ILE A 58 5.69 -7.99 7.59
N THR A 59 4.52 -7.48 7.95
CA THR A 59 3.98 -6.24 7.41
C THR A 59 4.90 -5.08 7.78
N GLN A 60 5.43 -4.42 6.76
CA GLN A 60 6.30 -3.26 6.88
C GLN A 60 5.47 -1.97 7.00
N TRP A 61 4.34 -1.91 6.28
CA TRP A 61 3.32 -0.87 6.38
C TRP A 61 2.00 -1.32 5.75
N LEU A 62 0.90 -0.68 6.19
CA LEU A 62 -0.45 -0.87 5.68
C LEU A 62 -1.14 0.51 5.59
N MET A 63 -1.49 0.96 4.39
CA MET A 63 -2.00 2.32 4.21
C MET A 63 -3.05 2.44 3.12
N ALA A 64 -4.06 3.26 3.36
CA ALA A 64 -5.06 3.64 2.37
C ALA A 64 -4.58 4.84 1.53
N PHE A 65 -4.77 4.75 0.21
CA PHE A 65 -4.52 5.81 -0.75
C PHE A 65 -5.78 6.07 -1.57
N GLY A 66 -6.10 7.33 -1.82
CA GLY A 66 -7.06 7.71 -2.86
C GLY A 66 -6.51 7.45 -4.26
N LEU A 67 -7.39 7.39 -5.26
CA LEU A 67 -7.02 7.11 -6.66
C LEU A 67 -5.98 8.09 -7.24
N GLY A 68 -5.88 9.31 -6.71
CA GLY A 68 -4.92 10.33 -7.14
C GLY A 68 -3.63 10.37 -6.32
N ASP A 69 -3.61 9.75 -5.15
CA ASP A 69 -2.54 9.92 -4.15
C ASP A 69 -1.27 9.16 -4.52
N VAL A 70 -1.41 8.08 -5.31
CA VAL A 70 -0.34 7.14 -5.60
C VAL A 70 -0.41 6.65 -7.05
N GLU A 71 0.75 6.55 -7.68
CA GLU A 71 0.89 5.92 -8.99
C GLU A 71 1.28 4.45 -8.83
N LEU A 72 0.48 3.56 -9.42
CA LEU A 72 0.62 2.11 -9.29
C LEU A 72 0.90 1.46 -10.64
N GLU A 73 1.83 0.51 -10.66
CA GLU A 73 2.13 -0.36 -11.80
C GLU A 73 1.78 -1.79 -11.42
N LEU A 74 0.95 -2.48 -12.19
CA LEU A 74 0.65 -3.89 -11.94
C LEU A 74 1.92 -4.74 -12.11
N VAL A 75 2.20 -5.60 -11.13
CA VAL A 75 3.27 -6.60 -11.22
C VAL A 75 2.65 -7.87 -11.82
N GLN A 76 3.18 -8.30 -12.98
CA GLN A 76 2.78 -9.54 -13.65
C GLN A 76 3.27 -10.78 -12.90
#